data_AF-A0AAU3R1L7-F1
#
_entry.id   AF-A0AAU3R1L7-F1
#
_cell.length_a   1.000
_cell.length_b   1.000
_cell.length_c   1.000
_cell.angle_alpha   90.00
_cell.angle_beta   90.00
_cell.angle_gamma   90.00
#
_symmetry.space_group_name_H-M   'P 1'
#
loop_
_entity.id
_entity.type
_entity.pdbx_description
1 polymer ?
#
loop_
_entity_poly.entity_id
_entity_poly.type
_entity_poly.pdbx_seq_one_letter_code
_entity_poly.pdbx_strand_id
1 'polypeptide(L)'
;MESFAPVSVLALRPVLPHPKAVKKGAGIRPLIDGRDVLQESHPDGDSSCYQERWFGSPETWPLWAGDGPRRVELSNNDCDTGCCGGVFVTIQRFGDLIEWTDWENTNDNRVPVPPEIHFDAAQYDAELARVVADHGWEEPVDTAARLLADRIAASDWFERWNCERFTHGISVSERGDSPKVIMHFVTDGFGPGGVFRWHVMPVSMQEPIGDQVRRFVERITATDPRESAQGL
;
A
#
# COMPACT_ATOMS: atom_id res chain seq x y z
N MET A 1 39.60 -6.17 14.55
CA MET A 1 39.06 -6.23 13.18
C MET A 1 37.56 -6.25 13.36
N GLU A 2 36.94 -5.07 13.38
CA GLU A 2 35.49 -4.97 13.46
C GLU A 2 34.94 -5.52 12.15
N SER A 3 34.28 -6.67 12.24
CA SER A 3 33.53 -7.23 11.12
C SER A 3 32.29 -6.35 10.99
N PHE A 4 32.31 -5.38 10.07
CA PHE A 4 31.07 -4.74 9.65
C PHE A 4 30.14 -5.83 9.14
N ALA A 5 28.92 -5.87 9.67
CA ALA A 5 27.91 -6.77 9.15
C ALA A 5 27.75 -6.53 7.64
N PRO A 6 27.59 -7.58 6.83
CA PRO A 6 27.43 -7.42 5.39
C PRO A 6 26.18 -6.58 5.10
N VAL A 7 26.34 -5.57 4.23
CA VAL A 7 25.23 -4.76 3.74
C VAL A 7 24.50 -5.55 2.66
N SER A 8 23.20 -5.79 2.87
CA SER A 8 22.30 -6.44 1.90
C SER A 8 21.71 -5.44 0.92
N VAL A 9 21.17 -5.96 -0.19
CA VAL A 9 20.46 -5.19 -1.20
C VAL A 9 18.96 -5.50 -1.14
N LEU A 10 18.14 -4.46 -1.01
CA LEU A 10 16.70 -4.56 -1.15
C LEU A 10 16.28 -4.36 -2.62
N ALA A 11 15.37 -5.21 -3.09
CA ALA A 11 14.60 -4.99 -4.29
C ALA A 11 13.11 -5.19 -3.99
N LEU A 12 12.25 -4.35 -4.55
CA LEU A 12 10.81 -4.36 -4.35
C LEU A 12 10.13 -4.74 -5.66
N ARG A 13 9.35 -5.83 -5.60
CA ARG A 13 8.68 -6.39 -6.76
C ARG A 13 7.17 -6.24 -6.64
N PRO A 14 6.53 -5.44 -7.51
CA PRO A 14 5.08 -5.47 -7.67
C PRO A 14 4.62 -6.84 -8.17
N VAL A 15 3.56 -7.37 -7.55
CA VAL A 15 2.92 -8.64 -7.93
C VAL A 15 1.42 -8.43 -7.98
N LEU A 16 0.83 -8.72 -9.13
CA LEU A 16 -0.63 -8.71 -9.28
C LEU A 16 -1.25 -9.82 -8.40
N PRO A 17 -2.38 -9.55 -7.75
CA PRO A 17 -3.01 -10.52 -6.86
C PRO A 17 -3.57 -11.70 -7.66
N HIS A 18 -3.64 -12.87 -7.03
CA HIS A 18 -4.34 -14.01 -7.61
C HIS A 18 -5.84 -13.68 -7.81
N PRO A 19 -6.52 -14.18 -8.86
CA PRO A 19 -7.93 -13.84 -9.13
C PRO A 19 -8.90 -14.04 -7.95
N LYS A 20 -8.59 -14.99 -7.06
CA LYS A 20 -9.37 -15.32 -5.86
C LYS A 20 -9.00 -14.54 -4.60
N ALA A 21 -7.97 -13.70 -4.63
CA ALA A 21 -7.62 -12.86 -3.48
C ALA A 21 -8.79 -11.94 -3.10
N VAL A 22 -8.98 -11.65 -1.81
CA VAL A 22 -10.01 -10.70 -1.36
C VAL A 22 -9.55 -9.29 -1.71
N LYS A 23 -8.28 -8.97 -1.45
CA LYS A 23 -7.65 -7.74 -1.92
C LYS A 23 -7.34 -7.83 -3.41
N LYS A 24 -7.79 -6.82 -4.14
CA LYS A 24 -7.56 -6.70 -5.58
C LYS A 24 -6.42 -5.73 -5.90
N GLY A 25 -5.81 -5.07 -4.93
CA GLY A 25 -4.61 -4.26 -5.16
C GLY A 25 -3.38 -5.12 -5.47
N ALA A 26 -2.44 -4.61 -6.25
CA ALA A 26 -1.14 -5.26 -6.39
C ALA A 26 -0.38 -5.22 -5.06
N GLY A 27 0.27 -6.32 -4.69
CA GLY A 27 1.13 -6.41 -3.52
C GLY A 27 2.58 -6.13 -3.88
N ILE A 28 3.28 -5.33 -3.10
CA ILE A 28 4.73 -5.11 -3.26
C ILE A 28 5.48 -6.09 -2.37
N ARG A 29 6.34 -6.95 -2.95
CA ARG A 29 7.09 -7.98 -2.22
C ARG A 29 8.56 -7.57 -2.05
N PRO A 30 9.12 -7.63 -0.83
CA PRO A 30 10.55 -7.41 -0.61
C PRO A 30 11.37 -8.64 -1.00
N LEU A 31 12.39 -8.40 -1.82
CA LEU A 31 13.45 -9.34 -2.15
C LEU A 31 14.73 -8.84 -1.49
N ILE A 32 15.33 -9.65 -0.64
CA ILE A 32 16.60 -9.33 0.04
C ILE A 32 17.67 -10.22 -0.56
N ASP A 33 18.72 -9.60 -1.13
CA ASP A 33 19.79 -10.29 -1.85
C ASP A 33 19.25 -11.24 -2.94
N GLY A 34 18.17 -10.80 -3.60
CA GLY A 34 17.48 -11.54 -4.66
C GLY A 34 16.50 -12.61 -4.18
N ARG A 35 16.33 -12.82 -2.87
CA ARG A 35 15.44 -13.83 -2.30
C ARG A 35 14.12 -13.21 -1.85
N ASP A 36 13.00 -13.75 -2.33
CA ASP A 36 11.66 -13.28 -1.95
C ASP A 36 11.35 -13.71 -0.50
N VAL A 37 11.40 -12.74 0.42
CA VAL A 37 11.25 -12.99 1.85
C VAL A 37 9.90 -13.61 2.16
N LEU A 38 8.83 -13.14 1.50
CA LEU A 38 7.49 -13.64 1.73
C LEU A 38 7.30 -15.05 1.18
N GLN A 39 7.98 -15.40 0.08
CA GLN A 39 7.90 -16.75 -0.47
C GLN A 39 8.53 -17.78 0.47
N GLU A 40 9.55 -17.37 1.22
CA GLU A 40 10.25 -18.24 2.16
C GLU A 40 9.57 -18.30 3.53
N SER A 41 9.11 -17.15 4.05
CA SER A 41 8.54 -17.07 5.40
C SER A 41 7.02 -17.25 5.45
N HIS A 42 6.29 -16.92 4.38
CA HIS A 42 4.83 -17.01 4.34
C HIS A 42 4.31 -17.28 2.91
N PRO A 43 4.62 -18.46 2.34
CA PRO A 43 4.40 -18.76 0.91
C PRO A 43 2.94 -18.66 0.47
N ASP A 44 2.01 -18.99 1.36
CA ASP A 44 0.57 -18.95 1.11
C ASP A 44 -0.07 -17.59 1.50
N GLY A 45 0.73 -16.68 2.05
CA GLY A 45 0.29 -15.36 2.46
C GLY A 45 0.38 -14.31 1.35
N ASP A 46 -0.43 -13.27 1.50
CA ASP A 46 -0.43 -12.08 0.65
C ASP A 46 0.49 -10.99 1.22
N SER A 47 1.00 -10.11 0.35
CA SER A 47 1.76 -8.94 0.82
C SER A 47 0.84 -7.93 1.48
N SER A 48 1.19 -7.47 2.67
CA SER A 48 0.50 -6.36 3.34
C SER A 48 0.89 -4.99 2.79
N CYS A 49 1.93 -4.92 1.95
CA CYS A 49 2.42 -3.71 1.29
C CYS A 49 1.71 -3.49 -0.05
N TYR A 50 0.39 -3.38 -0.03
CA TYR A 50 -0.43 -3.14 -1.22
C TYR A 50 -0.18 -1.76 -1.85
N GLN A 51 -0.40 -1.65 -3.17
CA GLN A 51 -0.15 -0.44 -3.96
C GLN A 51 -0.72 0.84 -3.35
N GLU A 52 -1.92 0.79 -2.75
CA GLU A 52 -2.59 1.97 -2.19
C GLU A 52 -1.84 2.56 -0.99
N ARG A 53 -0.95 1.77 -0.39
CA ARG A 53 -0.09 2.23 0.70
C ARG A 53 1.15 2.97 0.24
N TRP A 54 1.48 2.88 -1.05
CA TRP A 54 2.62 3.54 -1.68
C TRP A 54 2.23 4.87 -2.35
N PHE A 55 0.96 5.26 -2.26
CA PHE A 55 0.51 6.58 -2.68
C PHE A 55 0.87 7.64 -1.63
N GLY A 56 1.13 8.86 -2.09
CA GLY A 56 1.45 9.98 -1.21
C GLY A 56 2.96 10.12 -0.96
N SER A 57 3.29 10.76 0.16
CA SER A 57 4.66 11.17 0.48
C SER A 57 5.49 10.01 1.05
N PRO A 58 6.83 10.03 0.88
CA PRO A 58 7.71 8.94 1.26
C PRO A 58 7.54 8.45 2.71
N GLU A 59 7.33 9.37 3.65
CA GLU A 59 7.15 9.07 5.07
C GLU A 59 5.89 8.24 5.38
N THR A 60 4.97 8.12 4.43
CA THR A 60 3.75 7.31 4.55
C THR A 60 3.89 5.91 3.96
N TRP A 61 4.95 5.65 3.20
CA TRP A 61 5.14 4.36 2.54
C TRP A 61 5.38 3.23 3.55
N PRO A 62 4.93 1.99 3.26
CA PRO A 62 4.95 0.89 4.22
C PRO A 62 6.34 0.56 4.76
N LEU A 63 7.37 0.74 3.94
CA LEU A 63 8.75 0.41 4.24
C LEU A 63 9.62 1.64 4.52
N TRP A 64 9.04 2.83 4.68
CA TRP A 64 9.81 4.01 5.03
C TRP A 64 10.57 3.82 6.36
N ALA A 65 11.85 4.16 6.38
CA ALA A 65 12.70 4.05 7.55
C ALA A 65 12.98 5.44 8.14
N GLY A 66 12.35 5.73 9.28
CA GLY A 66 12.61 6.94 10.06
C GLY A 66 13.59 6.70 11.21
N ASP A 67 13.87 7.76 11.98
CA ASP A 67 14.82 7.74 13.10
C ASP A 67 14.36 6.83 14.27
N GLY A 68 13.05 6.56 14.37
CA GLY A 68 12.46 5.71 15.39
C GLY A 68 12.10 4.31 14.88
N PRO A 69 12.18 3.27 15.73
CA PRO A 69 11.83 1.91 15.33
C PRO A 69 10.33 1.80 15.04
N ARG A 70 10.00 1.17 13.90
CA ARG A 70 8.61 0.93 13.50
C ARG A 70 8.40 -0.54 13.15
N ARG A 71 7.48 -1.20 13.86
CA ARG A 71 7.02 -2.54 13.50
C ARG A 71 6.13 -2.48 12.26
N VAL A 72 6.48 -3.26 11.24
CA VAL A 72 5.85 -3.29 9.93
C VAL A 72 5.31 -4.68 9.67
N GLU A 73 4.06 -4.77 9.23
CA GLU A 73 3.46 -5.99 8.70
C GLU A 73 3.84 -6.13 7.22
N LEU A 74 4.56 -7.20 6.87
CA LEU A 74 4.98 -7.50 5.50
C LEU A 74 4.00 -8.43 4.79
N SER A 75 3.36 -9.35 5.53
CA SER A 75 2.36 -10.26 4.97
C SER A 75 1.25 -10.60 5.95
N ASN A 76 0.11 -10.98 5.40
CA ASN A 76 -1.05 -11.53 6.11
C ASN A 76 -1.76 -12.56 5.22
N ASN A 77 -2.81 -13.19 5.76
CA ASN A 77 -3.64 -14.15 5.03
C ASN A 77 -4.91 -13.50 4.45
N ASP A 78 -4.83 -12.23 4.05
CA ASP A 78 -5.98 -11.44 3.60
C ASP A 78 -7.15 -11.45 4.61
N CYS A 79 -6.77 -11.50 5.88
CA CYS A 79 -7.62 -11.52 7.06
C CYS A 79 -7.00 -10.59 8.13
N ASP A 80 -7.69 -10.39 9.24
CA ASP A 80 -7.08 -9.71 10.39
C ASP A 80 -5.91 -10.55 10.95
N THR A 81 -4.74 -9.95 11.12
CA THR A 81 -3.54 -10.67 11.59
C THR A 81 -3.63 -11.14 13.04
N GLY A 82 -4.57 -10.63 13.83
CA GLY A 82 -4.92 -11.21 15.14
C GLY A 82 -5.60 -12.58 15.01
N CYS A 83 -6.16 -12.92 13.85
CA CYS A 83 -6.82 -14.19 13.60
C CYS A 83 -5.91 -15.22 12.90
N CYS A 84 -5.21 -14.83 11.83
CA CYS A 84 -4.43 -15.78 11.03
C CYS A 84 -2.91 -15.53 11.05
N GLY A 85 -2.44 -14.57 11.85
CA GLY A 85 -1.01 -14.22 11.88
C GLY A 85 -0.49 -13.61 10.58
N GLY A 86 0.83 -13.36 10.57
CA GLY A 86 1.54 -12.73 9.46
C GLY A 86 3.04 -12.67 9.72
N VAL A 87 3.76 -12.00 8.81
CA VAL A 87 5.19 -11.73 8.98
C VAL A 87 5.40 -10.26 9.30
N PHE A 88 6.16 -10.00 10.35
CA PHE A 88 6.47 -8.67 10.84
C PHE A 88 7.98 -8.45 10.92
N VAL A 89 8.39 -7.20 10.83
CA VAL A 89 9.78 -6.75 11.00
C VAL A 89 9.79 -5.36 11.64
N THR A 90 10.81 -5.06 12.43
CA THR A 90 11.07 -3.69 12.91
C THR A 90 12.05 -3.00 11.96
N ILE A 91 11.69 -1.82 11.47
CA ILE A 91 12.52 -1.01 10.57
C ILE A 91 12.96 0.26 11.29
N GLN A 92 14.25 0.59 11.23
CA GLN A 92 14.81 1.83 11.78
C GLN A 92 15.99 2.34 10.94
N ARG A 93 16.14 3.67 10.87
CA ARG A 93 17.31 4.34 10.29
C ARG A 93 18.31 4.76 11.36
N PHE A 94 19.59 4.48 11.11
CA PHE A 94 20.74 4.96 11.88
C PHE A 94 21.74 5.65 10.94
N GLY A 95 21.51 6.94 10.68
CA GLY A 95 22.34 7.71 9.74
C GLY A 95 22.27 7.13 8.33
N ASP A 96 23.39 6.56 7.87
CA ASP A 96 23.55 5.97 6.54
C ASP A 96 23.22 4.46 6.49
N LEU A 97 22.75 3.89 7.61
CA LEU A 97 22.35 2.48 7.72
C LEU A 97 20.85 2.37 7.99
N ILE A 98 20.17 1.44 7.33
CA ILE A 98 18.82 0.98 7.69
C ILE A 98 18.92 -0.42 8.27
N GLU A 99 18.25 -0.66 9.39
CA GLU A 99 18.20 -1.98 10.03
C GLU A 99 16.79 -2.55 9.95
N TRP A 100 16.72 -3.84 9.59
CA TRP A 100 15.52 -4.67 9.68
C TRP A 100 15.79 -5.73 10.76
N THR A 101 15.16 -5.55 11.92
CA THR A 101 15.37 -6.32 13.16
C THR A 101 14.06 -6.93 13.66
N ASP A 102 14.14 -7.70 14.75
CA ASP A 102 12.98 -8.24 15.48
C ASP A 102 11.94 -8.93 14.58
N TRP A 103 12.43 -9.70 13.61
CA TRP A 103 11.58 -10.45 12.70
C TRP A 103 10.70 -11.44 13.45
N GLU A 104 9.44 -11.50 13.05
CA GLU A 104 8.46 -12.37 13.69
C GLU A 104 7.54 -12.99 12.63
N ASN A 105 7.35 -14.31 12.71
CA ASN A 105 6.31 -15.02 11.97
C ASN A 105 5.24 -15.50 12.95
N THR A 106 4.14 -14.75 13.04
CA THR A 106 3.02 -15.11 13.91
C THR A 106 2.04 -16.08 13.25
N ASN A 107 2.17 -16.32 11.94
CA ASN A 107 1.39 -17.34 11.23
C ASN A 107 1.93 -18.75 11.53
N ASP A 108 3.25 -18.96 11.41
CA ASP A 108 3.90 -20.23 11.78
C ASP A 108 5.30 -19.98 12.35
N ASN A 109 5.44 -20.07 13.67
CA ASN A 109 6.70 -19.85 14.37
C ASN A 109 7.78 -20.90 14.10
N ARG A 110 7.45 -21.99 13.40
CA ARG A 110 8.41 -23.03 12.98
C ARG A 110 9.10 -22.66 11.68
N VAL A 111 8.52 -21.75 10.89
CA VAL A 111 9.10 -21.27 9.64
C VAL A 111 10.15 -20.22 9.98
N PRO A 112 11.42 -20.43 9.58
CA PRO A 112 12.47 -19.47 9.84
C PRO A 112 12.16 -18.09 9.25
N VAL A 113 12.49 -17.05 10.01
CA VAL A 113 12.53 -15.68 9.54
C VAL A 113 13.97 -15.27 9.25
N PRO A 114 14.19 -14.23 8.44
CA PRO A 114 15.53 -13.69 8.25
C PRO A 114 16.18 -13.25 9.58
N PRO A 115 17.52 -13.27 9.66
CA PRO A 115 18.23 -12.62 10.76
C PRO A 115 18.09 -11.10 10.67
N GLU A 116 18.71 -10.39 11.61
CA GLU A 116 18.94 -8.95 11.47
C GLU A 116 19.69 -8.65 10.16
N ILE A 117 19.19 -7.66 9.42
CA ILE A 117 19.69 -7.27 8.11
C ILE A 117 19.92 -5.77 8.08
N HIS A 118 21.02 -5.39 7.43
CA HIS A 118 21.43 -4.00 7.27
C HIS A 118 21.46 -3.60 5.81
N PHE A 119 21.01 -2.40 5.51
CA PHE A 119 21.03 -1.81 4.17
C PHE A 119 21.74 -0.47 4.18
N ASP A 120 22.44 -0.14 3.09
CA ASP A 120 22.86 1.23 2.82
C ASP A 120 21.61 2.10 2.62
N ALA A 121 21.52 3.20 3.36
CA ALA A 121 20.31 4.01 3.36
C ALA A 121 20.05 4.71 2.03
N ALA A 122 21.09 5.09 1.28
CA ALA A 122 20.91 5.71 -0.03
C ALA A 122 20.38 4.69 -1.05
N GLN A 123 20.89 3.45 -1.03
CA GLN A 123 20.38 2.36 -1.87
C GLN A 123 18.95 1.98 -1.52
N TYR A 124 18.63 1.92 -0.22
CA TYR A 124 17.29 1.63 0.27
C TYR A 124 16.27 2.69 -0.18
N ASP A 125 16.56 3.97 0.04
CA ASP A 125 15.69 5.08 -0.34
C ASP A 125 15.50 5.15 -1.86
N ALA A 126 16.57 4.91 -2.62
CA ALA A 126 16.51 4.84 -4.08
C ALA A 126 15.59 3.72 -4.57
N GLU A 127 15.60 2.56 -3.91
CA GLU A 127 14.72 1.45 -4.27
C GLU A 127 13.25 1.75 -3.94
N LEU A 128 12.97 2.39 -2.80
CA LEU A 128 11.61 2.83 -2.48
C LEU A 128 11.08 3.82 -3.53
N ALA A 129 11.90 4.79 -3.92
CA ALA A 129 11.54 5.75 -4.96
C ALA A 129 11.36 5.07 -6.32
N ARG A 130 12.21 4.09 -6.65
CA ARG A 130 12.13 3.33 -7.90
C ARG A 130 10.83 2.57 -8.01
N VAL A 131 10.40 1.84 -6.97
CA VAL A 131 9.16 1.05 -7.04
C VAL A 131 7.92 1.93 -7.20
N VAL A 132 7.92 3.12 -6.61
CA VAL A 132 6.83 4.10 -6.74
C VAL A 132 6.79 4.72 -8.14
N ALA A 133 7.95 4.95 -8.76
CA ALA A 133 8.05 5.46 -10.13
C ALA A 133 7.86 4.38 -11.21
N ASP A 134 7.91 3.11 -10.84
CA ASP A 134 7.70 1.99 -11.74
C ASP A 134 6.20 1.82 -12.01
N HIS A 135 5.77 2.28 -13.17
CA HIS A 135 4.40 2.10 -13.66
C HIS A 135 4.30 1.02 -14.75
N GLY A 136 5.39 0.28 -15.01
CA GLY A 136 5.44 -0.70 -16.11
C GLY A 136 4.58 -1.94 -15.87
N TRP A 137 4.22 -2.20 -14.62
CA TRP A 137 3.36 -3.32 -14.19
C TRP A 137 1.88 -2.94 -14.09
N GLU A 138 1.55 -1.64 -14.08
CA GLU A 138 0.19 -1.17 -13.80
C GLU A 138 -0.77 -1.66 -14.89
N GLU A 139 -1.85 -2.33 -14.45
CA GLU A 139 -3.02 -2.47 -15.31
C GLU A 139 -3.78 -1.12 -15.33
N PRO A 140 -4.63 -0.90 -16.34
CA PRO A 140 -5.45 0.32 -16.45
C PRO A 140 -6.22 0.71 -15.19
N VAL A 141 -6.65 -0.26 -14.38
CA VAL A 141 -7.33 -0.01 -13.09
C VAL A 141 -6.38 0.47 -11.99
N ASP A 142 -5.11 0.03 -12.02
CA ASP A 142 -4.05 0.50 -11.10
C ASP A 142 -3.67 1.93 -11.44
N THR A 143 -3.47 2.23 -12.73
CA THR A 143 -3.24 3.59 -13.22
C THR A 143 -4.40 4.51 -12.83
N ALA A 144 -5.65 4.04 -12.95
CA ALA A 144 -6.81 4.81 -12.53
C ALA A 144 -6.80 5.10 -11.01
N ALA A 145 -6.48 4.10 -10.18
CA ALA A 145 -6.41 4.25 -8.74
C ALA A 145 -5.33 5.26 -8.32
N ARG A 146 -4.11 5.13 -8.88
CA ARG A 146 -3.00 6.06 -8.61
C ARG A 146 -3.33 7.49 -9.03
N LEU A 147 -3.77 7.69 -10.28
CA LEU A 147 -4.12 9.03 -10.77
C LEU A 147 -5.28 9.66 -9.99
N LEU A 148 -6.24 8.85 -9.54
CA LEU A 148 -7.32 9.33 -8.68
C LEU A 148 -6.78 9.75 -7.31
N ALA A 149 -5.92 8.95 -6.69
CA ALA A 149 -5.29 9.27 -5.41
C ALA A 149 -4.51 10.58 -5.47
N ASP A 150 -3.67 10.76 -6.49
CA ASP A 150 -2.88 11.99 -6.68
C ASP A 150 -3.78 13.23 -6.82
N ARG A 151 -4.85 13.14 -7.63
CA ARG A 151 -5.72 14.30 -7.89
C ARG A 151 -6.65 14.63 -6.73
N ILE A 152 -7.13 13.62 -6.01
CA ILE A 152 -7.94 13.84 -4.81
C ILE A 152 -7.07 14.44 -3.70
N ALA A 153 -5.86 13.94 -3.51
CA ALA A 153 -4.91 14.50 -2.54
C ALA A 153 -4.52 15.96 -2.84
N ALA A 154 -4.48 16.34 -4.12
CA ALA A 154 -4.21 17.72 -4.56
C ALA A 154 -5.44 18.66 -4.49
N SER A 155 -6.62 18.14 -4.13
CA SER A 155 -7.85 18.93 -4.01
C SER A 155 -8.10 19.39 -2.57
N ASP A 156 -8.95 20.40 -2.38
CA ASP A 156 -9.45 20.88 -1.08
C ASP A 156 -10.75 20.18 -0.66
N TRP A 157 -11.06 19.04 -1.28
CA TRP A 157 -12.38 18.40 -1.19
C TRP A 157 -12.73 17.95 0.23
N PHE A 158 -11.74 17.37 0.94
CA PHE A 158 -11.94 16.88 2.30
C PHE A 158 -12.26 18.04 3.25
N GLU A 159 -11.50 19.13 3.16
CA GLU A 159 -11.69 20.33 3.96
C GLU A 159 -13.03 21.01 3.63
N ARG A 160 -13.33 21.15 2.33
CA ARG A 160 -14.55 21.83 1.85
C ARG A 160 -15.82 21.19 2.37
N TRP A 161 -15.86 19.86 2.45
CA TRP A 161 -17.06 19.11 2.84
C TRP A 161 -17.01 18.53 4.25
N ASN A 162 -15.97 18.87 5.04
CA ASN A 162 -15.74 18.34 6.38
C ASN A 162 -15.74 16.79 6.40
N CYS A 163 -14.95 16.22 5.49
CA CYS A 163 -14.75 14.77 5.36
C CYS A 163 -13.37 14.38 5.87
N GLU A 164 -13.26 13.22 6.48
CA GLU A 164 -12.00 12.63 6.91
C GLU A 164 -11.56 11.54 5.94
N ARG A 165 -10.29 11.61 5.54
CA ARG A 165 -9.67 10.66 4.61
C ARG A 165 -9.17 9.42 5.35
N PHE A 166 -9.36 8.25 4.74
CA PHE A 166 -8.55 7.09 5.11
C PHE A 166 -7.17 7.22 4.49
N THR A 167 -6.13 6.89 5.25
CA THR A 167 -4.72 6.91 4.78
C THR A 167 -4.53 6.12 3.48
N HIS A 168 -5.30 5.03 3.30
CA HIS A 168 -5.27 4.18 2.11
C HIS A 168 -6.68 4.02 1.50
N GLY A 169 -7.42 5.13 1.46
CA GLY A 169 -8.84 5.13 1.11
C GLY A 169 -9.15 4.82 -0.36
N ILE A 170 -8.19 4.97 -1.27
CA ILE A 170 -8.37 4.71 -2.70
C ILE A 170 -7.65 3.43 -3.08
N SER A 171 -8.39 2.45 -3.59
CA SER A 171 -7.84 1.14 -3.94
C SER A 171 -8.57 0.52 -5.13
N VAL A 172 -7.93 -0.48 -5.74
CA VAL A 172 -8.58 -1.34 -6.74
C VAL A 172 -9.50 -2.31 -6.01
N SER A 173 -10.80 -2.28 -6.34
CA SER A 173 -11.80 -3.16 -5.74
C SER A 173 -12.18 -4.35 -6.63
N GLU A 174 -11.94 -4.25 -7.94
CA GLU A 174 -12.23 -5.33 -8.90
C GLU A 174 -11.27 -5.27 -10.09
N ARG A 175 -10.95 -6.45 -10.65
CA ARG A 175 -10.10 -6.62 -11.85
C ARG A 175 -10.81 -7.43 -12.93
N GLY A 176 -10.21 -7.50 -14.12
CA GLY A 176 -10.72 -8.31 -15.24
C GLY A 176 -11.83 -7.61 -16.02
N ASP A 177 -12.96 -8.28 -16.22
CA ASP A 177 -14.02 -7.85 -17.15
C ASP A 177 -14.81 -6.61 -16.68
N SER A 178 -14.73 -6.27 -15.39
CA SER A 178 -15.44 -5.13 -14.82
C SER A 178 -14.60 -4.44 -13.77
N PRO A 179 -13.45 -3.87 -14.17
CA PRO A 179 -12.49 -3.34 -13.22
C PRO A 179 -13.03 -2.08 -12.55
N LYS A 180 -12.75 -1.93 -11.26
CA LYS A 180 -13.31 -0.85 -10.44
C LYS A 180 -12.27 -0.31 -9.48
N VAL A 181 -12.28 1.00 -9.33
CA VAL A 181 -11.62 1.71 -8.23
C VAL A 181 -12.67 2.08 -7.19
N ILE A 182 -12.33 1.95 -5.92
CA ILE A 182 -13.16 2.41 -4.81
C ILE A 182 -12.41 3.50 -4.04
N MET A 183 -13.15 4.51 -3.59
CA MET A 183 -12.65 5.56 -2.69
C MET A 183 -13.51 5.56 -1.43
N HIS A 184 -12.91 5.28 -0.28
CA HIS A 184 -13.51 5.33 1.05
C HIS A 184 -13.14 6.60 1.80
N PHE A 185 -14.08 7.11 2.60
CA PHE A 185 -13.91 8.27 3.47
C PHE A 185 -14.98 8.28 4.58
N VAL A 186 -14.87 9.19 5.53
CA VAL A 186 -15.85 9.39 6.59
C VAL A 186 -16.41 10.81 6.53
N THR A 187 -17.72 10.96 6.67
CA THR A 187 -18.34 12.27 6.93
C THR A 187 -18.55 12.44 8.42
N ASP A 188 -18.42 13.68 8.91
CA ASP A 188 -18.69 14.04 10.32
C ASP A 188 -17.67 13.46 11.33
N GLY A 189 -16.52 13.03 10.80
CA GLY A 189 -15.30 12.61 11.50
C GLY A 189 -15.30 11.19 12.07
N PHE A 190 -14.14 10.65 12.46
CA PHE A 190 -14.02 9.29 13.01
C PHE A 190 -14.63 9.08 14.42
N GLY A 191 -15.29 10.10 14.97
CA GLY A 191 -15.92 10.05 16.29
C GLY A 191 -17.32 9.41 16.32
N PRO A 192 -17.98 9.38 17.50
CA PRO A 192 -19.36 8.93 17.63
C PRO A 192 -20.29 9.86 16.81
N GLY A 193 -20.70 9.40 15.63
CA GLY A 193 -21.46 10.20 14.65
C GLY A 193 -20.89 10.16 13.23
N GLY A 194 -19.67 9.66 13.06
CA GLY A 194 -19.05 9.45 11.76
C GLY A 194 -19.82 8.46 10.90
N VAL A 195 -20.01 8.79 9.63
CA VAL A 195 -20.65 7.90 8.66
C VAL A 195 -19.64 7.45 7.61
N PHE A 196 -19.48 6.15 7.47
CA PHE A 196 -18.60 5.57 6.46
C PHE A 196 -19.24 5.69 5.09
N ARG A 197 -18.48 6.21 4.13
CA ARG A 197 -18.96 6.45 2.77
C ARG A 197 -17.96 6.03 1.72
N TRP A 198 -18.46 5.77 0.52
CA TRP A 198 -17.61 5.43 -0.61
C TRP A 198 -18.18 5.79 -1.98
N HIS A 199 -17.26 5.97 -2.92
CA HIS A 199 -17.54 6.03 -4.36
C HIS A 199 -16.96 4.80 -5.05
N VAL A 200 -17.74 4.21 -5.97
CA VAL A 200 -17.28 3.14 -6.87
C VAL A 200 -17.17 3.71 -8.27
N MET A 201 -16.02 3.52 -8.91
CA MET A 201 -15.71 4.05 -10.23
C MET A 201 -15.35 2.90 -11.17
N PRO A 202 -16.23 2.52 -12.11
CA PRO A 202 -15.89 1.53 -13.12
C PRO A 202 -14.85 2.10 -14.08
N VAL A 203 -13.83 1.30 -14.39
CA VAL A 203 -12.77 1.66 -15.34
C VAL A 203 -13.05 0.96 -16.66
N SER A 204 -13.03 1.72 -17.75
CA SER A 204 -13.21 1.22 -19.11
C SER A 204 -11.88 1.13 -19.84
N MET A 205 -11.74 0.14 -20.72
CA MET A 205 -10.62 0.02 -21.64
C MET A 205 -10.81 0.82 -22.94
N GLN A 206 -12.01 1.36 -23.16
CA GLN A 206 -12.40 1.99 -24.43
C GLN A 206 -12.05 3.48 -24.48
N GLU A 207 -11.66 4.07 -23.35
CA GLU A 207 -11.36 5.49 -23.23
C GLU A 207 -10.02 5.69 -22.51
N PRO A 208 -9.28 6.78 -22.80
CA PRO A 208 -8.06 7.10 -22.05
C PRO A 208 -8.31 7.19 -20.54
N ILE A 209 -7.47 6.51 -19.75
CA ILE A 209 -7.63 6.45 -18.28
C ILE A 209 -7.60 7.85 -17.65
N GLY A 210 -6.74 8.74 -18.15
CA GLY A 210 -6.65 10.12 -17.65
C GLY A 210 -7.96 10.91 -17.79
N ASP A 211 -8.73 10.69 -18.87
CA ASP A 211 -10.03 11.34 -19.09
C ASP A 211 -11.11 10.76 -18.17
N GLN A 212 -11.09 9.46 -17.96
CA GLN A 212 -11.99 8.79 -17.01
C GLN A 212 -11.75 9.30 -15.59
N VAL A 213 -10.49 9.34 -15.13
CA VAL A 213 -10.11 9.84 -13.81
C VAL A 213 -10.50 11.31 -13.66
N ARG A 214 -10.30 12.14 -14.69
CA ARG A 214 -10.75 13.55 -14.67
C ARG A 214 -12.25 13.64 -14.37
N ARG A 215 -13.08 12.86 -15.05
CA ARG A 215 -14.53 12.83 -14.82
C ARG A 215 -14.89 12.30 -13.44
N PHE A 216 -14.13 11.32 -12.91
CA PHE A 216 -14.34 10.84 -11.55
C PHE A 216 -14.08 11.94 -10.52
N VAL A 217 -12.95 12.65 -10.63
CA VAL A 217 -12.61 13.78 -9.76
C VAL A 217 -13.65 14.89 -9.87
N GLU A 218 -14.04 15.29 -11.07
CA GLU A 218 -15.09 16.29 -11.29
C GLU A 218 -16.39 15.88 -10.58
N ARG A 219 -16.83 14.64 -10.74
CA ARG A 219 -18.05 14.14 -10.09
C ARG A 219 -17.94 14.08 -8.57
N ILE A 220 -16.81 13.59 -8.04
CA ILE A 220 -16.59 13.49 -6.58
C ILE A 220 -16.59 14.88 -5.95
N THR A 221 -15.96 15.84 -6.62
CA THR A 221 -15.72 17.17 -6.07
C THR A 221 -16.83 18.19 -6.30
N ALA A 222 -17.78 17.90 -7.21
CA ALA A 222 -18.81 18.84 -7.64
C ALA A 222 -19.87 19.16 -6.57
N THR A 223 -20.24 18.19 -5.73
CA THR A 223 -21.34 18.32 -4.77
C THR A 223 -20.95 17.76 -3.40
N ASP A 224 -21.81 17.97 -2.40
CA ASP A 224 -21.62 17.35 -1.09
C ASP A 224 -21.63 15.81 -1.25
N PRO A 225 -20.58 15.09 -0.77
CA PRO A 225 -20.55 13.63 -0.83
C PRO A 225 -21.73 12.95 -0.16
N ARG A 226 -22.41 13.61 0.79
CA ARG A 226 -23.59 13.07 1.46
C ARG A 226 -24.75 12.79 0.48
N GLU A 227 -24.76 13.46 -0.67
CA GLU A 227 -25.79 13.33 -1.71
C GLU A 227 -25.46 12.26 -2.77
N SER A 228 -24.17 12.00 -3.00
CA SER A 228 -23.69 11.22 -4.17
C SER A 228 -22.91 9.95 -3.81
N ALA A 229 -22.39 9.85 -2.59
CA ALA A 229 -21.67 8.68 -2.11
C ALA A 229 -22.61 7.65 -1.49
N GLN A 230 -22.24 6.39 -1.63
CA GLN A 230 -22.88 5.30 -0.89
C GLN A 230 -22.49 5.45 0.59
N GLY A 231 -23.37 5.02 1.50
CA GLY A 231 -23.14 5.12 2.94
C GLY A 231 -23.69 3.91 3.68
N LEU A 232 -23.10 3.63 4.83
CA LEU A 232 -23.53 2.59 5.77
C LEU A 232 -23.71 3.19 7.17
#